data_AF-A0A3M1G6K3-F1
#
_entry.id   AF-A0A3M1G6K3-F1
#
_cell.length_a   1.000
_cell.length_b   1.000
_cell.length_c   1.000
_cell.angle_alpha   90.00
_cell.angle_beta   90.00
_cell.angle_gamma   90.00
#
_symmetry.space_group_name_H-M   'P 1'
#
loop_
_entity.id
_entity.type
_entity.pdbx_description
1 polymer ?
#
loop_
_entity_poly.entity_id
_entity_poly.type
_entity_poly.pdbx_seq_one_letter_code
_entity_poly.pdbx_strand_id
1 'polypeptide(L)'
;QEARAKRRIGLGVTGLADALILCGVRYGAPKALELTRAWMARLEREAYLASAELAREKGAFPLFDKDAFMAAPMIRRLDDDVRAAIAAHGIRNALLTSIAPTGTISLFADNVSSGLEPVFSFSYTRKVLMPDGTRREEVVSDHAYRRYRARFGEDAPLPDYFVTAQTLGPMDHVRMQAAVQAFIDSSISKTINCPEDIGFEAFKDVYIAAYDSGCKGCTTYRPNEVTGAVLEVKKDEKAEKAEPELPLEARAEKKRPADIYEAGGVVYMTRPLDRPEVLPGKTYKVKWPGSDHAMYITVNDVIKDGRRRPFEVFINSKNMEHYAWTVALTRMISAVFRRGGDVSFV
;
A
#
# COMPACT_ATOMS: atom_id res chain seq x y z
N GLN A 1 8.24 11.64 -20.67
CA GLN A 1 9.70 11.83 -20.90
C GLN A 1 10.51 11.10 -19.83
N GLU A 2 10.28 11.37 -18.54
CA GLU A 2 10.89 10.66 -17.38
C GLU A 2 10.96 9.13 -17.50
N ALA A 3 9.84 8.46 -17.82
CA ALA A 3 9.81 7.00 -17.96
C ALA A 3 10.78 6.47 -19.03
N ARG A 4 10.93 7.18 -20.15
CA ARG A 4 11.88 6.81 -21.21
C ARG A 4 13.33 7.10 -20.81
N ALA A 5 13.56 8.18 -20.07
CA ALA A 5 14.88 8.63 -19.65
C ALA A 5 15.50 7.75 -18.55
N LYS A 6 14.68 7.26 -17.61
CA LYS A 6 15.14 6.49 -16.44
C LYS A 6 14.81 5.00 -16.51
N ARG A 7 13.79 4.61 -17.28
CA ARG A 7 13.38 3.20 -17.46
C ARG A 7 13.19 2.46 -16.13
N ARG A 8 12.60 3.12 -15.13
CA ARG A 8 12.38 2.53 -13.81
C ARG A 8 11.40 1.37 -13.91
N ILE A 9 11.72 0.26 -13.26
CA ILE A 9 10.83 -0.89 -13.07
C ILE A 9 10.79 -1.24 -11.58
N GLY A 10 9.89 -2.14 -11.19
CA GLY A 10 9.74 -2.59 -9.81
C GLY A 10 9.50 -4.08 -9.76
N LEU A 11 10.58 -4.86 -9.81
CA LEU A 11 10.56 -6.29 -9.53
C LEU A 11 10.47 -6.50 -8.02
N GLY A 12 9.46 -7.25 -7.59
CA GLY A 12 9.24 -7.60 -6.20
C GLY A 12 8.87 -9.06 -6.03
N VAL A 13 8.49 -9.42 -4.81
CA VAL A 13 8.03 -10.77 -4.46
C VAL A 13 6.60 -10.70 -3.92
N THR A 14 5.93 -11.85 -3.88
CA THR A 14 4.69 -12.10 -3.13
C THR A 14 4.78 -13.48 -2.50
N GLY A 15 4.02 -13.76 -1.44
CA GLY A 15 4.00 -15.07 -0.77
C GLY A 15 5.24 -15.36 0.07
N LEU A 16 5.92 -14.33 0.60
CA LEU A 16 7.08 -14.53 1.46
C LEU A 16 6.72 -15.31 2.74
N ALA A 17 5.56 -15.04 3.33
CA ALA A 17 5.13 -15.73 4.54
C ALA A 17 4.82 -17.20 4.27
N ASP A 18 4.13 -17.49 3.16
CA ASP A 18 3.87 -18.86 2.70
C ASP A 18 5.16 -19.64 2.49
N ALA A 19 6.15 -19.04 1.83
CA ALA A 19 7.44 -19.68 1.60
C ALA A 19 8.13 -20.05 2.93
N LEU A 20 8.09 -19.15 3.93
CA LEU A 20 8.62 -19.42 5.26
C LEU A 20 7.84 -20.53 5.99
N ILE A 21 6.51 -20.52 5.92
CA ILE A 21 5.65 -21.57 6.49
C ILE A 21 5.96 -22.93 5.86
N LEU A 22 6.11 -22.99 4.54
CA LEU A 22 6.46 -24.22 3.82
C LEU A 22 7.87 -24.73 4.17
N CYS A 23 8.77 -23.84 4.58
CA CYS A 23 10.07 -24.20 5.17
C CYS A 23 10.00 -24.56 6.66
N GLY A 24 8.84 -24.44 7.31
CA GLY A 24 8.69 -24.67 8.75
C GLY A 24 9.36 -23.60 9.62
N VAL A 25 9.44 -22.36 9.13
CA VAL A 25 10.17 -21.26 9.79
C VAL A 25 9.21 -20.13 10.15
N ARG A 26 9.21 -19.76 11.44
CA ARG A 26 8.39 -18.67 11.96
C ARG A 26 8.85 -17.31 11.42
N TYR A 27 7.92 -16.55 10.83
CA TYR A 27 8.17 -15.20 10.34
C TYR A 27 8.75 -14.31 11.47
N GLY A 28 9.79 -13.53 11.17
CA GLY A 28 10.48 -12.66 12.16
C GLY A 28 11.58 -13.34 12.98
N ALA A 29 11.64 -14.68 13.00
CA ALA A 29 12.69 -15.43 13.69
C ALA A 29 14.07 -15.26 13.00
N PRO A 30 15.21 -15.43 13.71
CA PRO A 30 16.54 -15.33 13.10
C PRO A 30 16.71 -16.17 11.84
N LYS A 31 16.17 -17.40 11.83
CA LYS A 31 16.21 -18.27 10.65
C LYS A 31 15.40 -17.72 9.46
N ALA A 32 14.28 -17.05 9.72
CA ALA A 32 13.49 -16.40 8.67
C ALA A 32 14.29 -15.26 8.04
N LEU A 33 15.02 -14.49 8.86
CA LEU A 33 15.87 -13.40 8.38
C LEU A 33 17.00 -13.94 7.49
N GLU A 34 17.66 -15.03 7.87
CA GLU A 34 18.69 -15.68 7.05
C GLU A 34 18.15 -16.13 5.69
N LEU A 35 17.06 -16.89 5.67
CA LEU A 35 16.44 -17.38 4.44
C LEU A 35 15.99 -16.22 3.54
N THR A 36 15.31 -15.23 4.13
CA THR A 36 14.86 -14.04 3.42
C THR A 36 16.02 -13.29 2.79
N ARG A 37 17.13 -13.08 3.53
CA ARG A 37 18.32 -12.43 2.99
C ARG A 37 18.92 -13.23 1.84
N ALA A 38 19.01 -14.56 1.96
CA ALA A 38 19.52 -15.41 0.89
C ALA A 38 18.66 -15.35 -0.39
N TRP A 39 17.34 -15.42 -0.25
CA TRP A 39 16.41 -15.33 -1.38
C TRP A 39 16.44 -13.95 -2.04
N MET A 40 16.41 -12.88 -1.24
CA MET A 40 16.43 -11.51 -1.75
C MET A 40 17.78 -11.13 -2.38
N ALA A 41 18.90 -11.62 -1.84
CA ALA A 41 20.22 -11.46 -2.44
C ALA A 41 20.27 -12.11 -3.84
N ARG A 42 19.68 -13.30 -3.99
CA ARG A 42 19.62 -13.95 -5.30
C ARG A 42 18.77 -13.17 -6.28
N LEU A 43 17.60 -12.67 -5.85
CA LEU A 43 16.73 -11.86 -6.69
C LEU A 43 17.42 -10.57 -7.15
N GLU A 44 18.09 -9.86 -6.24
CA GLU A 44 18.85 -8.66 -6.56
C GLU A 44 19.92 -8.95 -7.61
N ARG A 45 20.74 -9.98 -7.37
CA ARG A 45 21.83 -10.38 -8.27
C ARG A 45 21.31 -10.62 -9.68
N GLU A 46 20.27 -11.44 -9.83
CA GLU A 46 19.70 -11.75 -11.15
C GLU A 46 19.04 -10.53 -11.80
N ALA A 47 18.42 -9.64 -11.03
CA ALA A 47 17.83 -8.42 -11.56
C ALA A 47 18.90 -7.49 -12.18
N TYR A 48 20.00 -7.25 -11.46
CA TYR A 48 21.09 -6.42 -11.96
C TYR A 48 21.81 -7.05 -13.15
N LEU A 49 22.09 -8.35 -13.12
CA LEU A 49 22.70 -9.07 -14.26
C LEU A 49 21.80 -9.00 -15.49
N ALA A 50 20.50 -9.27 -15.35
CA ALA A 50 19.56 -9.20 -16.47
C ALA A 50 19.47 -7.78 -17.06
N SER A 51 19.48 -6.75 -16.21
CA SER A 51 19.44 -5.37 -16.69
C SER A 51 20.76 -4.92 -17.34
N ALA A 52 21.91 -5.44 -16.89
CA ALA A 52 23.20 -5.22 -17.56
C ALA A 52 23.25 -5.91 -18.93
N GLU A 53 22.73 -7.12 -19.03
CA GLU A 53 22.62 -7.85 -20.30
C GLU A 53 21.66 -7.15 -21.28
N LEU A 54 20.52 -6.64 -20.79
CA LEU A 54 19.64 -5.80 -21.60
C LEU A 54 20.30 -4.49 -22.03
N ALA A 55 21.24 -3.95 -21.26
CA ALA A 55 22.03 -2.79 -21.64
C ALA A 55 23.03 -3.13 -22.75
N ARG A 56 23.64 -4.31 -22.70
CA ARG A 56 24.49 -4.84 -23.77
C ARG A 56 23.74 -4.97 -25.09
N GLU A 57 22.52 -5.51 -25.06
CA GLU A 57 21.70 -5.72 -26.27
C GLU A 57 21.06 -4.41 -26.78
N LYS A 58 20.54 -3.56 -25.88
CA LYS A 58 19.63 -2.46 -26.24
C LYS A 58 20.11 -1.07 -25.81
N GLY A 59 21.30 -0.97 -25.23
CA GLY A 59 21.86 0.23 -24.61
C GLY A 59 21.36 0.50 -23.19
N ALA A 60 22.14 1.23 -22.41
CA ALA A 60 21.78 1.66 -21.05
C ALA A 60 20.56 2.62 -21.02
N PHE A 61 20.06 2.96 -19.83
CA PHE A 61 19.07 4.04 -19.73
C PHE A 61 19.70 5.39 -20.11
N PRO A 62 18.96 6.32 -20.77
CA PRO A 62 19.53 7.55 -21.31
C PRO A 62 20.29 8.47 -20.35
N LEU A 63 19.95 8.47 -19.06
CA LEU A 63 20.61 9.28 -18.03
C LEU A 63 21.72 8.51 -17.28
N PHE A 64 22.18 7.39 -17.81
CA PHE A 64 23.20 6.59 -17.15
C PHE A 64 24.55 7.31 -17.13
N ASP A 65 24.98 7.68 -15.94
CA ASP A 65 26.33 8.12 -15.63
C ASP A 65 27.05 6.97 -14.93
N LYS A 66 28.08 6.43 -15.57
CA LYS A 66 28.80 5.25 -15.07
C LYS A 66 29.45 5.51 -13.72
N ASP A 67 30.12 6.64 -13.56
CA ASP A 67 30.90 6.91 -12.35
C ASP A 67 29.96 7.18 -11.17
N ALA A 68 28.91 7.98 -11.39
CA ALA A 68 27.90 8.25 -10.37
C ALA A 68 27.13 6.98 -9.98
N PHE A 69 26.77 6.13 -10.95
CA PHE A 69 26.04 4.89 -10.68
C PHE A 69 26.90 3.88 -9.92
N MET A 70 28.16 3.68 -10.34
CA MET A 70 29.09 2.75 -9.68
C MET A 70 29.49 3.21 -8.27
N ALA A 71 29.44 4.52 -7.99
CA ALA A 71 29.70 5.07 -6.65
C ALA A 71 28.51 4.92 -5.67
N ALA A 72 27.30 4.63 -6.17
CA ALA A 72 26.11 4.51 -5.33
C ALA A 72 26.30 3.39 -4.27
N PRO A 73 25.91 3.62 -2.99
CA PRO A 73 26.14 2.65 -1.90
C PRO A 73 25.61 1.25 -2.19
N MET A 74 24.42 1.16 -2.80
CA MET A 74 23.80 -0.11 -3.21
C MET A 74 24.65 -0.86 -4.23
N ILE A 75 25.22 -0.15 -5.20
CA ILE A 75 26.01 -0.74 -6.29
C ILE A 75 27.38 -1.17 -5.78
N ARG A 76 27.98 -0.42 -4.85
CA ARG A 76 29.27 -0.75 -4.24
C ARG A 76 29.26 -2.07 -3.47
N ARG A 77 28.10 -2.50 -2.95
CA ARG A 77 27.96 -3.74 -2.19
C ARG A 77 27.51 -4.95 -3.03
N LEU A 78 27.24 -4.77 -4.32
CA LEU A 78 26.93 -5.89 -5.21
C LEU A 78 28.17 -6.75 -5.41
N ASP A 79 27.96 -8.03 -5.75
CA ASP A 79 29.04 -8.96 -6.05
C ASP A 79 29.95 -8.42 -7.19
N ASP A 80 31.23 -8.75 -7.14
CA ASP A 80 32.23 -8.18 -8.05
C ASP A 80 31.94 -8.47 -9.52
N ASP A 81 31.38 -9.62 -9.84
CA ASP A 81 31.02 -9.99 -11.20
C ASP A 81 29.78 -9.24 -11.70
N VAL A 82 28.81 -8.95 -10.82
CA VAL A 82 27.68 -8.07 -11.13
C VAL A 82 28.17 -6.65 -11.40
N ARG A 83 29.07 -6.14 -10.55
CA ARG A 83 29.70 -4.83 -10.74
C ARG A 83 30.50 -4.77 -12.03
N ALA A 84 31.23 -5.83 -12.37
CA ALA A 84 31.98 -5.93 -13.62
C ALA A 84 31.05 -5.91 -14.84
N ALA A 85 29.92 -6.63 -14.79
CA ALA A 85 28.91 -6.62 -15.86
C ALA A 85 28.33 -5.21 -16.08
N ILE A 86 27.97 -4.51 -15.00
CA ILE A 86 27.48 -3.12 -15.08
C ILE A 86 28.56 -2.19 -15.63
N ALA A 87 29.81 -2.35 -15.21
CA ALA A 87 30.91 -1.53 -15.69
C ALA A 87 31.20 -1.74 -17.19
N ALA A 88 31.03 -2.98 -17.68
CA ALA A 88 31.28 -3.34 -19.07
C ALA A 88 30.12 -2.96 -20.02
N HIS A 89 28.87 -3.10 -19.57
CA HIS A 89 27.69 -2.99 -20.44
C HIS A 89 26.76 -1.82 -20.10
N GLY A 90 26.97 -1.18 -18.96
CA GLY A 90 26.00 -0.26 -18.37
C GLY A 90 24.81 -1.01 -17.75
N ILE A 91 23.73 -0.27 -17.47
CA ILE A 91 22.50 -0.82 -16.89
C ILE A 91 21.29 -0.29 -17.66
N ARG A 92 20.32 -1.17 -17.96
CA ARG A 92 19.17 -0.80 -18.79
C ARG A 92 18.14 0.02 -18.02
N ASN A 93 18.03 -0.21 -16.71
CA ASN A 93 17.00 0.35 -15.85
C ASN A 93 17.67 1.09 -14.69
N ALA A 94 17.24 2.33 -14.41
CA ALA A 94 17.84 3.12 -13.33
C ALA A 94 17.47 2.59 -11.93
N LEU A 95 16.30 1.96 -11.81
CA LEU A 95 15.82 1.26 -10.61
C LEU A 95 15.13 -0.02 -11.06
N LEU A 96 15.37 -1.10 -10.32
CA LEU A 96 15.04 -2.46 -10.69
C LEU A 96 14.07 -3.10 -9.70
N THR A 97 14.26 -2.88 -8.39
CA THR A 97 13.59 -3.67 -7.35
C THR A 97 12.69 -2.80 -6.47
N SER A 98 11.47 -3.27 -6.24
CA SER A 98 10.46 -2.61 -5.42
C SER A 98 9.44 -3.64 -4.97
N ILE A 99 8.97 -3.54 -3.72
CA ILE A 99 7.88 -4.41 -3.26
C ILE A 99 6.61 -3.60 -3.11
N ALA A 100 5.66 -3.89 -3.99
CA ALA A 100 4.31 -3.34 -3.97
C ALA A 100 3.37 -4.26 -3.18
N PRO A 101 2.23 -3.75 -2.68
CA PRO A 101 1.19 -4.61 -2.14
C PRO A 101 0.58 -5.44 -3.27
N THR A 102 0.33 -6.72 -3.01
CA THR A 102 -0.17 -7.67 -4.01
C THR A 102 -1.54 -8.23 -3.66
N GLY A 103 -2.36 -7.51 -2.87
CA GLY A 103 -3.58 -8.04 -2.26
C GLY A 103 -4.59 -8.73 -3.19
N THR A 104 -4.89 -8.19 -4.37
CA THR A 104 -5.80 -8.87 -5.32
C THR A 104 -5.06 -9.83 -6.24
N ILE A 105 -3.83 -9.52 -6.64
CA ILE A 105 -3.06 -10.38 -7.56
C ILE A 105 -2.54 -11.64 -6.86
N SER A 106 -2.41 -11.63 -5.53
CA SER A 106 -2.03 -12.82 -4.75
C SER A 106 -3.10 -13.91 -4.81
N LEU A 107 -4.37 -13.56 -5.09
CA LEU A 107 -5.42 -14.54 -5.38
C LEU A 107 -5.11 -15.39 -6.61
N PHE A 108 -4.55 -14.77 -7.66
CA PHE A 108 -4.13 -15.51 -8.86
C PHE A 108 -2.96 -16.44 -8.57
N ALA A 109 -2.14 -16.10 -7.57
CA ALA A 109 -1.10 -16.96 -7.02
C ALA A 109 -1.64 -17.85 -5.89
N ASP A 110 -2.87 -18.37 -6.05
CA ASP A 110 -3.52 -19.32 -5.13
C ASP A 110 -3.73 -18.80 -3.69
N ASN A 111 -3.94 -17.49 -3.57
CA ASN A 111 -4.18 -16.76 -2.31
C ASN A 111 -3.01 -16.85 -1.31
N VAL A 112 -1.79 -16.58 -1.78
CA VAL A 112 -0.61 -16.39 -0.94
C VAL A 112 -0.62 -15.02 -0.24
N SER A 113 0.28 -14.85 0.73
CA SER A 113 0.53 -13.59 1.44
C SER A 113 0.94 -12.47 0.48
N SER A 114 0.55 -11.23 0.85
CA SER A 114 0.76 -10.07 -0.01
C SER A 114 2.18 -9.53 0.10
N GLY A 115 2.97 -9.56 -0.96
CA GLY A 115 4.29 -8.96 -0.95
C GLY A 115 5.23 -9.68 0.02
N LEU A 116 5.80 -8.90 0.94
CA LEU A 116 6.53 -9.39 2.10
C LEU A 116 5.67 -9.49 3.38
N GLU A 117 4.37 -9.23 3.32
CA GLU A 117 3.51 -9.25 4.51
C GLU A 117 3.42 -10.65 5.13
N PRO A 118 3.36 -10.78 6.47
CA PRO A 118 2.89 -12.01 7.10
C PRO A 118 1.45 -12.31 6.66
N VAL A 119 1.01 -13.56 6.83
CA VAL A 119 -0.38 -13.94 6.54
C VAL A 119 -1.32 -13.10 7.42
N PHE A 120 -2.29 -12.43 6.84
CA PHE A 120 -3.23 -11.62 7.61
C PHE A 120 -4.24 -12.49 8.38
N SER A 121 -4.82 -13.46 7.68
CA SER A 121 -5.66 -14.52 8.25
C SER A 121 -5.54 -15.75 7.36
N PHE A 122 -5.51 -16.95 7.95
CA PHE A 122 -5.44 -18.20 7.20
C PHE A 122 -6.75 -18.57 6.51
N SER A 123 -7.88 -18.03 6.98
CA SER A 123 -9.19 -18.19 6.36
C SER A 123 -10.05 -16.96 6.60
N TYR A 124 -10.70 -16.46 5.55
CA TYR A 124 -11.62 -15.33 5.66
C TYR A 124 -12.67 -15.37 4.55
N THR A 125 -13.81 -14.74 4.81
CA THR A 125 -14.88 -14.61 3.82
C THR A 125 -14.65 -13.37 2.97
N ARG A 126 -14.64 -13.53 1.65
CA ARG A 126 -14.53 -12.44 0.69
C ARG A 126 -15.84 -12.26 -0.08
N LYS A 127 -16.25 -11.01 -0.27
CA LYS A 127 -17.37 -10.65 -1.15
C LYS A 127 -16.85 -10.47 -2.57
N VAL A 128 -17.22 -11.38 -3.46
CA VAL A 128 -16.93 -11.35 -4.89
C VAL A 128 -18.08 -10.66 -5.61
N LEU A 129 -17.77 -9.64 -6.40
CA LEU A 129 -18.75 -8.99 -7.28
C LEU A 129 -18.96 -9.87 -8.51
N MET A 130 -20.19 -10.33 -8.70
CA MET A 130 -20.59 -11.14 -9.85
C MET A 130 -20.88 -10.23 -11.05
N PRO A 131 -20.83 -10.75 -12.30
CA PRO A 131 -21.11 -9.97 -13.51
C PRO A 131 -22.51 -9.33 -13.53
N ASP A 132 -23.46 -9.87 -12.79
CA ASP A 132 -24.82 -9.36 -12.64
C ASP A 132 -24.96 -8.24 -11.58
N GLY A 133 -23.85 -7.85 -10.94
CA GLY A 133 -23.80 -6.83 -9.90
C GLY A 133 -24.13 -7.34 -8.48
N THR A 134 -24.49 -8.62 -8.33
CA THR A 134 -24.69 -9.24 -7.01
C THR A 134 -23.36 -9.52 -6.32
N ARG A 135 -23.39 -9.69 -4.99
CA ARG A 135 -22.21 -10.07 -4.21
C ARG A 135 -22.35 -11.50 -3.73
N ARG A 136 -21.38 -12.35 -4.06
CA ARG A 136 -21.25 -13.70 -3.54
C ARG A 136 -20.21 -13.74 -2.44
N GLU A 137 -20.52 -14.37 -1.32
CA GLU A 137 -19.53 -14.65 -0.29
C GLU A 137 -18.82 -15.97 -0.60
N GLU A 138 -17.49 -15.93 -0.62
CA GLU A 138 -16.65 -17.12 -0.76
C GLU A 138 -15.63 -17.16 0.37
N VAL A 139 -15.48 -18.33 0.98
CA VAL A 139 -14.41 -18.57 1.95
C VAL A 139 -13.12 -18.77 1.16
N VAL A 140 -12.14 -17.91 1.42
CA VAL A 140 -10.82 -17.99 0.81
C VAL A 140 -9.84 -18.32 1.93
N SER A 141 -8.94 -19.26 1.66
CA SER A 141 -7.92 -19.68 2.61
C SER A 141 -6.53 -19.57 1.99
N ASP A 142 -5.57 -19.24 2.85
CA ASP A 142 -4.16 -19.11 2.50
C ASP A 142 -3.60 -20.40 1.87
N HIS A 143 -2.68 -20.25 0.92
CA HIS A 143 -2.11 -21.39 0.19
C HIS A 143 -1.37 -22.35 1.12
N ALA A 144 -0.38 -21.86 1.88
CA ALA A 144 0.42 -22.70 2.76
C ALA A 144 -0.43 -23.39 3.83
N TYR A 145 -1.43 -22.68 4.35
CA TYR A 145 -2.43 -23.26 5.26
C TYR A 145 -3.20 -24.42 4.65
N ARG A 146 -3.79 -24.26 3.45
CA ARG A 146 -4.52 -25.34 2.79
C ARG A 146 -3.62 -26.54 2.50
N ARG A 147 -2.37 -26.31 2.08
CA ARG A 147 -1.40 -27.38 1.83
C ARG A 147 -1.05 -28.15 3.11
N TYR A 148 -0.94 -27.46 4.24
CA TYR A 148 -0.71 -28.10 5.54
C TYR A 148 -1.91 -28.94 5.97
N ARG A 149 -3.13 -28.39 5.92
CA ARG A 149 -4.38 -29.11 6.24
C ARG A 149 -4.55 -30.35 5.38
N ALA A 150 -4.31 -30.24 4.07
CA ALA A 150 -4.39 -31.37 3.15
C ALA A 150 -3.37 -32.49 3.47
N ARG A 151 -2.21 -32.15 4.06
CA ARG A 151 -1.16 -33.11 4.37
C ARG A 151 -1.30 -33.76 5.73
N PHE A 152 -1.72 -32.99 6.74
CA PHE A 152 -1.71 -33.42 8.14
C PHE A 152 -3.11 -33.63 8.73
N GLY A 153 -4.17 -33.24 8.01
CA GLY A 153 -5.57 -33.34 8.42
C GLY A 153 -6.18 -31.97 8.74
N GLU A 154 -7.50 -31.86 8.59
CA GLU A 154 -8.24 -30.61 8.83
C GLU A 154 -8.14 -30.14 10.28
N ASP A 155 -8.02 -31.04 11.24
CA ASP A 155 -7.96 -30.71 12.68
C ASP A 155 -6.54 -30.73 13.26
N ALA A 156 -5.50 -30.91 12.43
CA ALA A 156 -4.12 -30.95 12.90
C ALA A 156 -3.73 -29.65 13.63
N PRO A 157 -3.05 -29.70 14.78
CA PRO A 157 -2.59 -28.48 15.44
C PRO A 157 -1.64 -27.73 14.51
N LEU A 158 -1.83 -26.40 14.41
CA LEU A 158 -0.93 -25.54 13.64
C LEU A 158 0.36 -25.33 14.45
N PRO A 159 1.54 -25.57 13.86
CA PRO A 159 2.81 -25.28 14.50
C PRO A 159 3.01 -23.78 14.76
N ASP A 160 3.98 -23.46 15.62
CA ASP A 160 4.31 -22.09 16.04
C ASP A 160 4.77 -21.15 14.91
N TYR A 161 5.13 -21.70 13.74
CA TYR A 161 5.47 -20.94 12.55
C TYR A 161 4.25 -20.45 11.75
N PHE A 162 3.03 -20.92 12.05
CA PHE A 162 1.78 -20.36 11.53
C PHE A 162 1.37 -19.10 12.32
N VAL A 163 2.12 -18.02 12.12
CA VAL A 163 1.81 -16.71 12.71
C VAL A 163 1.00 -15.86 11.75
N THR A 164 0.05 -15.10 12.31
CA THR A 164 -0.67 -14.07 11.56
C THR A 164 -0.14 -12.68 11.89
N ALA A 165 -0.50 -11.71 11.06
CA ALA A 165 -0.15 -10.32 11.21
C ALA A 165 -0.67 -9.68 12.52
N GLN A 166 -1.68 -10.26 13.20
CA GLN A 166 -2.13 -9.78 14.53
C GLN A 166 -1.36 -10.43 15.69
N THR A 167 -0.83 -11.62 15.49
CA THR A 167 -0.07 -12.36 16.53
C THR A 167 1.43 -12.04 16.54
N LEU A 168 1.91 -11.34 15.52
CA LEU A 168 3.32 -11.01 15.35
C LEU A 168 3.67 -9.72 16.10
N GLY A 169 4.79 -9.72 16.82
CA GLY A 169 5.25 -8.52 17.54
C GLY A 169 5.75 -7.42 16.59
N PRO A 170 5.60 -6.13 16.92
CA PRO A 170 6.05 -5.02 16.07
C PRO A 170 7.52 -5.12 15.64
N MET A 171 8.40 -5.58 16.53
CA MET A 171 9.82 -5.69 16.24
C MET A 171 10.16 -6.83 15.26
N ASP A 172 9.36 -7.90 15.23
CA ASP A 172 9.48 -8.96 14.21
C ASP A 172 9.17 -8.40 12.81
N HIS A 173 8.17 -7.51 12.70
CA HIS A 173 7.87 -6.82 11.45
C HIS A 173 9.04 -5.92 11.01
N VAL A 174 9.60 -5.10 11.91
CA VAL A 174 10.73 -4.21 11.61
C VAL A 174 11.94 -5.00 11.12
N ARG A 175 12.30 -6.08 11.83
CA ARG A 175 13.45 -6.93 11.43
C ARG A 175 13.28 -7.52 10.04
N MET A 176 12.09 -8.00 9.71
CA MET A 176 11.80 -8.56 8.39
C MET A 176 11.81 -7.49 7.30
N GLN A 177 11.24 -6.31 7.59
CA GLN A 177 11.31 -5.19 6.66
C GLN A 177 12.76 -4.79 6.38
N ALA A 178 13.59 -4.64 7.41
CA ALA A 178 15.01 -4.32 7.26
C ALA A 178 15.77 -5.40 6.48
N ALA A 179 15.48 -6.69 6.73
CA ALA A 179 16.10 -7.80 6.03
C ALA A 179 15.83 -7.78 4.53
N VAL A 180 14.60 -7.46 4.12
CA VAL A 180 14.22 -7.36 2.71
C VAL A 180 14.71 -6.06 2.09
N GLN A 181 14.58 -4.93 2.79
CA GLN A 181 14.90 -3.60 2.28
C GLN A 181 16.36 -3.38 1.95
N ALA A 182 17.25 -4.16 2.57
CA ALA A 182 18.66 -4.18 2.20
C ALA A 182 18.86 -4.43 0.70
N PHE A 183 17.99 -5.20 0.03
CA PHE A 183 18.08 -5.65 -1.37
C PHE A 183 17.12 -4.94 -2.34
N ILE A 184 16.42 -3.91 -1.86
CA ILE A 184 15.46 -3.15 -2.66
C ILE A 184 16.07 -1.78 -2.98
N ASP A 185 16.17 -1.39 -4.25
CA ASP A 185 16.75 -0.11 -4.65
C ASP A 185 15.75 1.05 -4.60
N SER A 186 14.47 0.77 -4.82
CA SER A 186 13.36 1.71 -4.66
C SER A 186 12.78 1.63 -3.25
N SER A 187 11.51 1.27 -3.10
CA SER A 187 10.80 1.27 -1.81
C SER A 187 10.01 -0.02 -1.61
N ILE A 188 9.60 -0.23 -0.35
CA ILE A 188 8.79 -1.35 0.08
C ILE A 188 7.47 -0.84 0.66
N SER A 189 6.38 -1.50 0.32
CA SER A 189 5.11 -1.41 1.04
C SER A 189 5.06 -2.52 2.09
N LYS A 190 5.22 -2.13 3.37
CA LYS A 190 5.08 -3.00 4.54
C LYS A 190 4.34 -2.26 5.63
N THR A 191 3.37 -2.91 6.26
CA THR A 191 2.68 -2.42 7.45
C THR A 191 3.17 -3.12 8.71
N ILE A 192 3.64 -2.38 9.71
CA ILE A 192 3.95 -2.90 11.05
C ILE A 192 2.66 -2.83 11.87
N ASN A 193 2.07 -3.98 12.15
CA ASN A 193 0.88 -4.03 13.00
C ASN A 193 1.31 -3.87 14.46
N CYS A 194 0.64 -2.95 15.14
CA CYS A 194 0.88 -2.64 16.54
C CYS A 194 -0.36 -3.02 17.37
N PRO A 195 -0.17 -3.62 18.56
CA PRO A 195 -1.26 -3.84 19.51
C PRO A 195 -2.02 -2.56 19.83
N GLU A 196 -3.32 -2.67 20.09
CA GLU A 196 -4.15 -1.53 20.46
C GLU A 196 -3.69 -0.87 21.77
N ASP A 197 -3.17 -1.66 22.71
CA ASP A 197 -2.68 -1.26 24.02
C ASP A 197 -1.18 -0.91 24.05
N ILE A 198 -0.51 -0.82 22.89
CA ILE A 198 0.92 -0.47 22.84
C ILE A 198 1.20 0.88 23.53
N GLY A 199 2.13 0.87 24.48
CA GLY A 199 2.57 2.08 25.18
C GLY A 199 3.34 3.04 24.26
N PHE A 200 3.32 4.32 24.59
CA PHE A 200 4.01 5.37 23.80
C PHE A 200 5.49 5.07 23.55
N GLU A 201 6.22 4.67 24.59
CA GLU A 201 7.65 4.36 24.49
C GLU A 201 7.90 3.18 23.55
N ALA A 202 7.16 2.08 23.71
CA ALA A 202 7.27 0.91 22.82
C ALA A 202 6.89 1.25 21.37
N PHE A 203 5.89 2.10 21.15
CA PHE A 203 5.51 2.56 19.81
C PHE A 203 6.57 3.47 19.17
N LYS A 204 7.17 4.38 19.95
CA LYS A 204 8.32 5.20 19.53
C LYS A 204 9.50 4.33 19.13
N ASP A 205 9.79 3.29 19.92
CA ASP A 205 10.90 2.36 19.67
C ASP A 205 10.77 1.62 18.33
N VAL A 206 9.55 1.41 17.82
CA VAL A 206 9.34 0.84 16.48
C VAL A 206 9.95 1.73 15.40
N TYR A 207 9.74 3.05 15.48
CA TYR A 207 10.29 4.01 14.51
C TYR A 207 11.79 4.18 14.68
N ILE A 208 12.29 4.23 15.92
CA ILE A 208 13.73 4.30 16.18
C ILE A 208 14.43 3.06 15.64
N ALA A 209 13.92 1.86 15.92
CA ALA A 209 14.47 0.62 15.39
C ALA A 209 14.40 0.55 13.85
N ALA A 210 13.33 1.04 13.23
CA ALA A 210 13.24 1.14 11.77
C ALA A 210 14.31 2.08 11.21
N TYR A 211 14.50 3.26 11.81
CA TYR A 211 15.54 4.21 11.43
C TYR A 211 16.94 3.63 11.58
N ASP A 212 17.27 3.08 12.76
CA ASP A 212 18.59 2.52 13.07
C ASP A 212 18.94 1.32 12.19
N SER A 213 17.93 0.55 11.76
CA SER A 213 18.11 -0.57 10.82
C SER A 213 18.23 -0.15 9.35
N GLY A 214 18.23 1.16 9.07
CA GLY A 214 18.37 1.70 7.72
C GLY A 214 17.10 1.60 6.89
N CYS A 215 15.92 1.52 7.53
CA CYS A 215 14.69 1.42 6.77
C CYS A 215 14.36 2.72 6.01
N LYS A 216 13.97 2.61 4.74
CA LYS A 216 13.62 3.76 3.88
C LYS A 216 12.26 4.38 4.22
N GLY A 217 11.43 3.66 4.96
CA GLY A 217 10.12 4.09 5.42
C GLY A 217 9.62 3.18 6.52
N CYS A 218 8.60 3.61 7.26
CA CYS A 218 7.99 2.85 8.35
C CYS A 218 6.50 3.21 8.42
N THR A 219 5.64 2.27 8.03
CA THR A 219 4.19 2.42 8.13
C THR A 219 3.70 1.55 9.25
N THR A 220 3.06 2.14 10.26
CA THR A 220 2.45 1.40 11.37
C THR A 220 0.95 1.41 11.23
N TYR A 221 0.30 0.32 11.61
CA TYR A 221 -1.15 0.26 11.78
C TYR A 221 -1.46 -0.18 13.21
N ARG A 222 -2.20 0.67 13.93
CA ARG A 222 -2.71 0.40 15.28
C ARG A 222 -4.23 0.45 15.21
N PRO A 223 -4.94 -0.66 15.47
CA PRO A 223 -6.39 -0.67 15.52
C PRO A 223 -6.91 0.38 16.51
N ASN A 224 -8.01 1.05 16.16
CA ASN A 224 -8.77 1.91 17.07
C ASN A 224 -10.24 2.01 16.62
N GLU A 225 -11.10 2.53 17.48
CA GLU A 225 -12.55 2.66 17.27
C GLU A 225 -12.95 3.47 16.01
N VAL A 226 -12.07 4.35 15.53
CA VAL A 226 -12.34 5.22 14.36
C VAL A 226 -11.83 4.61 13.06
N THR A 227 -10.70 3.90 13.10
CA THR A 227 -10.03 3.35 11.92
C THR A 227 -10.60 1.98 11.52
N GLY A 228 -11.22 1.26 12.47
CA GLY A 228 -11.77 -0.06 12.25
C GLY A 228 -10.72 -1.09 11.81
N ALA A 229 -11.06 -2.38 11.84
CA ALA A 229 -10.24 -3.41 11.20
C ALA A 229 -10.46 -3.36 9.68
N VAL A 230 -9.44 -3.05 8.89
CA VAL A 230 -9.53 -3.00 7.40
C VAL A 230 -9.97 -4.36 6.81
N LEU A 231 -9.78 -5.44 7.58
CA LEU A 231 -10.23 -6.79 7.27
C LEU A 231 -10.80 -7.39 8.57
N GLU A 232 -12.12 -7.52 8.65
CA GLU A 232 -12.80 -8.16 9.77
C GLU A 232 -12.62 -9.68 9.69
N VAL A 233 -11.91 -10.25 10.66
CA VAL A 233 -12.09 -11.65 11.04
C VAL A 233 -13.31 -11.65 11.96
N LYS A 234 -14.40 -12.34 11.59
CA LYS A 234 -15.56 -12.47 12.47
C LYS A 234 -15.08 -12.95 13.84
N LYS A 235 -15.24 -12.11 14.87
CA LYS A 235 -15.23 -12.59 16.26
C LYS A 235 -16.56 -13.29 16.49
N ASP A 236 -16.53 -14.43 17.18
CA ASP A 236 -17.75 -15.03 17.73
C ASP A 236 -18.29 -14.10 18.82
N GLU A 237 -19.17 -13.18 18.44
CA GLU A 237 -19.90 -12.34 19.37
C GLU A 237 -21.20 -13.03 19.77
N LYS A 238 -21.31 -13.29 21.08
CA LYS A 238 -22.56 -13.66 21.74
C LYS A 238 -23.63 -12.64 21.39
N ALA A 239 -24.77 -13.15 20.93
CA ALA A 239 -25.91 -12.36 20.48
C ALA A 239 -26.42 -11.39 21.56
N GLU A 240 -26.37 -10.10 21.25
CA GLU A 240 -27.31 -9.12 21.82
C GLU A 240 -28.27 -8.64 20.73
N LYS A 241 -29.50 -8.39 21.18
CA LYS A 241 -30.75 -8.36 20.40
C LYS A 241 -30.81 -7.18 19.43
N ALA A 242 -31.13 -7.48 18.16
CA ALA A 242 -31.49 -6.50 17.15
C ALA A 242 -32.91 -5.95 17.37
N GLU A 243 -33.06 -4.62 17.33
CA GLU A 243 -34.35 -3.95 17.09
C GLU A 243 -34.65 -3.90 15.58
N PRO A 244 -35.93 -3.94 15.16
CA PRO A 244 -36.30 -4.11 13.77
C PRO A 244 -36.32 -2.78 12.98
N GLU A 245 -35.64 -2.74 11.84
CA GLU A 245 -35.79 -1.66 10.86
C GLU A 245 -37.06 -1.84 9.99
N LEU A 246 -37.77 -0.74 9.76
CA LEU A 246 -38.96 -0.65 8.89
C LEU A 246 -38.57 -0.57 7.39
N PRO A 247 -39.39 -1.08 6.45
CA PRO A 247 -39.04 -1.15 5.04
C PRO A 247 -39.35 0.17 4.31
N LEU A 248 -38.40 0.65 3.50
CA LEU A 248 -38.62 1.72 2.52
C LEU A 248 -38.61 1.13 1.10
N GLU A 249 -39.71 1.35 0.37
CA GLU A 249 -39.96 0.84 -0.98
C GLU A 249 -39.01 1.43 -2.05
N ALA A 250 -38.67 0.59 -3.03
CA ALA A 250 -37.75 0.92 -4.12
C ALA A 250 -38.40 1.82 -5.18
N ARG A 251 -37.73 2.93 -5.52
CA ARG A 251 -38.06 3.73 -6.71
C ARG A 251 -37.12 3.40 -7.87
N ALA A 252 -37.70 2.97 -8.98
CA ALA A 252 -36.98 2.65 -10.22
C ALA A 252 -36.38 3.90 -10.88
N GLU A 253 -35.09 3.84 -11.23
CA GLU A 253 -34.41 4.87 -12.03
C GLU A 253 -33.96 4.31 -13.39
N LYS A 254 -34.23 5.09 -14.45
CA LYS A 254 -33.98 4.79 -15.86
C LYS A 254 -32.48 4.70 -16.18
N LYS A 255 -32.08 3.70 -16.97
CA LYS A 255 -30.71 3.52 -17.48
C LYS A 255 -30.31 4.63 -18.46
N ARG A 256 -29.14 5.25 -18.24
CA ARG A 256 -28.40 6.03 -19.26
C ARG A 256 -27.40 5.12 -19.99
N PRO A 257 -27.05 5.41 -21.26
CA PRO A 257 -26.18 4.54 -22.05
C PRO A 257 -24.74 4.48 -21.51
N ALA A 258 -24.13 3.30 -21.61
CA ALA A 258 -22.82 2.98 -21.05
C ALA A 258 -21.68 3.50 -21.95
N ASP A 259 -20.68 4.11 -21.32
CA ASP A 259 -19.38 4.40 -21.93
C ASP A 259 -18.48 3.16 -21.78
N ILE A 260 -17.88 2.73 -22.89
CA ILE A 260 -17.08 1.51 -23.02
C ILE A 260 -15.70 1.60 -22.33
N TYR A 261 -15.27 2.81 -21.95
CA TYR A 261 -13.97 3.04 -21.29
C TYR A 261 -14.05 3.08 -19.75
N GLU A 262 -15.24 2.97 -19.15
CA GLU A 262 -15.46 2.86 -17.70
C GLU A 262 -15.45 1.39 -17.18
N ALA A 263 -15.18 0.41 -18.04
CA ALA A 263 -15.27 -1.03 -17.71
C ALA A 263 -14.20 -1.54 -16.72
N GLY A 264 -13.22 -0.70 -16.34
CA GLY A 264 -12.28 -0.96 -15.24
C GLY A 264 -12.70 -0.22 -13.98
N GLY A 265 -13.84 -0.61 -13.40
CA GLY A 265 -14.51 0.13 -12.33
C GLY A 265 -13.61 0.45 -11.13
N VAL A 266 -13.30 1.73 -10.95
CA VAL A 266 -12.91 2.29 -9.65
C VAL A 266 -14.16 2.20 -8.76
N VAL A 267 -14.11 1.36 -7.73
CA VAL A 267 -15.18 1.25 -6.73
C VAL A 267 -15.17 2.52 -5.89
N TYR A 268 -16.10 3.43 -6.15
CA TYR A 268 -16.34 4.57 -5.28
C TYR A 268 -17.20 4.10 -4.09
N MET A 269 -16.64 4.13 -2.86
CA MET A 269 -17.38 3.82 -1.63
C MET A 269 -18.56 4.78 -1.38
N THR A 270 -18.53 5.96 -2.02
CA THR A 270 -19.59 6.95 -2.03
C THR A 270 -19.77 7.45 -3.46
N ARG A 271 -21.00 7.37 -4.00
CA ARG A 271 -21.33 7.96 -5.30
C ARG A 271 -20.96 9.45 -5.23
N PRO A 272 -20.04 9.96 -6.08
CA PRO A 272 -19.66 11.36 -6.06
C PRO A 272 -20.91 12.23 -6.14
N LEU A 273 -21.02 13.24 -5.29
CA LEU A 273 -22.13 14.17 -5.35
C LEU A 273 -22.08 14.91 -6.69
N ASP A 274 -23.20 14.89 -7.43
CA ASP A 274 -23.35 15.75 -8.60
C ASP A 274 -23.18 17.20 -8.17
N ARG A 275 -22.32 17.94 -8.88
CA ARG A 275 -22.03 19.34 -8.55
C ARG A 275 -23.26 20.19 -8.92
N PRO A 276 -23.89 20.88 -7.95
CA PRO A 276 -24.94 21.85 -8.25
C PRO A 276 -24.43 22.98 -9.15
N GLU A 277 -25.32 23.59 -9.93
CA GLU A 277 -24.96 24.74 -10.78
C GLU A 277 -24.48 25.94 -9.97
N VAL A 278 -25.04 26.13 -8.76
CA VAL A 278 -24.71 27.21 -7.84
C VAL A 278 -24.33 26.65 -6.47
N LEU A 279 -23.22 27.14 -5.91
CA LEU A 279 -22.75 26.77 -4.58
C LEU A 279 -22.55 28.04 -3.72
N PRO A 280 -23.15 28.14 -2.52
CA PRO A 280 -22.84 29.20 -1.58
C PRO A 280 -21.43 28.98 -0.98
N GLY A 281 -20.62 30.03 -0.93
CA GLY A 281 -19.26 29.95 -0.38
C GLY A 281 -18.88 31.16 0.46
N LYS A 282 -17.85 31.00 1.28
CA LYS A 282 -17.22 32.08 2.06
C LYS A 282 -15.74 32.16 1.72
N THR A 283 -15.24 33.37 1.57
CA THR A 283 -13.81 33.63 1.34
C THR A 283 -13.20 34.23 2.59
N TYR A 284 -12.15 33.58 3.08
CA TYR A 284 -11.38 33.99 4.25
C TYR A 284 -10.05 34.56 3.80
N LYS A 285 -9.76 35.80 4.21
CA LYS A 285 -8.47 36.43 4.00
C LYS A 285 -7.56 36.10 5.17
N VAL A 286 -6.51 35.33 4.92
CA VAL A 286 -5.53 34.90 5.92
C VAL A 286 -4.18 35.53 5.62
N LYS A 287 -3.57 36.19 6.61
CA LYS A 287 -2.20 36.69 6.50
C LYS A 287 -1.27 35.68 7.18
N TRP A 288 -0.40 35.03 6.40
CA TRP A 288 0.53 34.05 6.94
C TRP A 288 1.75 34.74 7.57
N PRO A 289 2.19 34.34 8.78
CA PRO A 289 3.40 34.88 9.39
C PRO A 289 4.62 34.64 8.50
N GLY A 290 5.36 35.69 8.16
CA GLY A 290 6.54 35.60 7.29
C GLY A 290 6.25 35.63 5.78
N SER A 291 4.99 35.83 5.35
CA SER A 291 4.66 36.10 3.95
C SER A 291 4.16 37.53 3.76
N ASP A 292 4.69 38.22 2.73
CA ASP A 292 4.26 39.55 2.33
C ASP A 292 2.89 39.56 1.63
N HIS A 293 2.32 38.38 1.32
CA HIS A 293 1.10 38.24 0.54
C HIS A 293 0.02 37.48 1.32
N ALA A 294 -1.18 38.05 1.36
CA ALA A 294 -2.34 37.38 1.95
C ALA A 294 -2.83 36.23 1.08
N MET A 295 -3.30 35.16 1.72
CA MET A 295 -3.99 34.05 1.07
C MET A 295 -5.50 34.27 1.18
N TYR A 296 -6.21 33.99 0.11
CA TYR A 296 -7.66 34.04 0.02
C TYR A 296 -8.16 32.61 -0.12
N ILE A 297 -8.75 32.09 0.96
CA ILE A 297 -9.25 30.73 1.03
C ILE A 297 -10.76 30.77 0.84
N THR A 298 -11.26 30.28 -0.30
CA THR A 298 -12.69 30.18 -0.58
C THR A 298 -13.15 28.75 -0.31
N VAL A 299 -14.09 28.58 0.61
CA VAL A 299 -14.76 27.30 0.88
C VAL A 299 -16.20 27.40 0.39
N ASN A 300 -16.55 26.56 -0.57
CA ASN A 300 -17.91 26.42 -1.08
C ASN A 300 -18.57 25.22 -0.44
N ASP A 301 -19.82 25.36 -0.03
CA ASP A 301 -20.56 24.35 0.71
C ASP A 301 -21.79 23.87 -0.06
N VAL A 302 -22.23 22.65 0.26
CA VAL A 302 -23.53 22.12 -0.13
C VAL A 302 -24.40 21.91 1.11
N ILE A 303 -25.71 22.12 0.96
CA ILE A 303 -26.68 21.74 2.00
C ILE A 303 -27.23 20.37 1.60
N LYS A 304 -26.94 19.36 2.41
CA LYS A 304 -27.45 18.00 2.22
C LYS A 304 -28.01 17.50 3.56
N ASP A 305 -29.23 16.96 3.54
CA ASP A 305 -29.92 16.44 4.74
C ASP A 305 -30.01 17.48 5.88
N GLY A 306 -30.24 18.75 5.52
CA GLY A 306 -30.32 19.87 6.47
C GLY A 306 -28.99 20.31 7.08
N ARG A 307 -27.85 19.71 6.67
CA ARG A 307 -26.51 20.05 7.18
C ARG A 307 -25.65 20.70 6.09
N ARG A 308 -24.92 21.74 6.48
CA ARG A 308 -23.92 22.41 5.63
C ARG A 308 -22.63 21.59 5.63
N ARG A 309 -22.17 21.16 4.46
CA ARG A 309 -20.93 20.38 4.29
C ARG A 309 -20.01 21.08 3.28
N PRO A 310 -18.70 21.15 3.55
CA PRO A 310 -17.73 21.61 2.54
C PRO A 310 -17.79 20.75 1.30
N PHE A 311 -17.74 21.39 0.13
CA PHE A 311 -17.84 20.73 -1.18
C PHE A 311 -16.59 20.96 -2.04
N GLU A 312 -16.05 22.17 -2.05
CA GLU A 312 -14.81 22.50 -2.75
C GLU A 312 -14.08 23.65 -2.05
N VAL A 313 -12.76 23.64 -2.12
CA VAL A 313 -11.89 24.68 -1.59
C VAL A 313 -10.99 25.23 -2.68
N PHE A 314 -10.80 26.54 -2.68
CA PHE A 314 -9.85 27.24 -3.53
C PHE A 314 -8.96 28.12 -2.67
N ILE A 315 -7.70 28.20 -3.03
CA ILE A 315 -6.73 29.08 -2.38
C ILE A 315 -6.11 29.93 -3.48
N ASN A 316 -6.22 31.24 -3.33
CA ASN A 316 -5.64 32.21 -4.24
C ASN A 316 -4.68 33.13 -3.47
N SER A 317 -3.53 33.42 -4.06
CA SER A 317 -2.54 34.35 -3.51
C SER A 317 -1.86 35.10 -4.66
N LYS A 318 -1.36 36.30 -4.36
CA LYS A 318 -0.48 37.03 -5.28
C LYS A 318 0.90 36.39 -5.39
N ASN A 319 1.29 35.52 -4.45
CA ASN A 319 2.55 34.78 -4.54
C ASN A 319 2.38 33.58 -5.50
N MET A 320 3.16 33.56 -6.58
CA MET A 320 3.14 32.47 -7.58
C MET A 320 4.12 31.34 -7.28
N GLU A 321 5.05 31.50 -6.33
CA GLU A 321 6.14 30.55 -6.03
C GLU A 321 5.63 29.14 -5.69
N HIS A 322 4.47 29.05 -5.02
CA HIS A 322 3.85 27.77 -4.65
C HIS A 322 2.50 27.52 -5.35
N TYR A 323 2.24 28.22 -6.46
CA TYR A 323 0.94 28.17 -7.13
C TYR A 323 0.57 26.73 -7.57
N ALA A 324 1.50 26.01 -8.19
CA ALA A 324 1.27 24.64 -8.66
C ALA A 324 0.93 23.67 -7.50
N TRP A 325 1.64 23.77 -6.38
CA TRP A 325 1.37 22.99 -5.17
C TRP A 325 0.03 23.34 -4.55
N THR A 326 -0.31 24.63 -4.51
CA THR A 326 -1.58 25.13 -3.99
C THR A 326 -2.77 24.62 -4.82
N VAL A 327 -2.64 24.63 -6.15
CA VAL A 327 -3.67 24.11 -7.07
C VAL A 327 -3.83 22.60 -6.93
N ALA A 328 -2.72 21.86 -6.82
CA ALA A 328 -2.77 20.40 -6.65
C ALA A 328 -3.44 20.02 -5.31
N LEU A 329 -3.05 20.69 -4.21
CA LEU A 329 -3.60 20.48 -2.87
C LEU A 329 -5.10 20.79 -2.84
N THR A 330 -5.52 21.95 -3.34
CA THR A 330 -6.94 22.37 -3.34
C THR A 330 -7.82 21.46 -4.20
N ARG A 331 -7.31 20.95 -5.33
CA ARG A 331 -7.99 19.93 -6.14
C ARG A 331 -8.15 18.61 -5.39
N MET A 332 -7.12 18.18 -4.65
CA MET A 332 -7.15 16.96 -3.85
C MET A 332 -8.18 17.06 -2.73
N ILE A 333 -8.11 18.12 -1.91
CA ILE A 333 -9.06 18.37 -0.82
C ILE A 333 -10.50 18.45 -1.35
N SER A 334 -10.73 19.17 -2.46
CA SER A 334 -12.05 19.24 -3.09
C SER A 334 -12.55 17.89 -3.59
N ALA A 335 -11.67 17.03 -4.11
CA ALA A 335 -12.04 15.68 -4.53
C ALA A 335 -12.48 14.81 -3.34
N VAL A 336 -11.85 14.98 -2.17
CA VAL A 336 -12.23 14.30 -0.92
C VAL A 336 -13.59 14.81 -0.42
N PHE A 337 -13.80 16.13 -0.40
CA PHE A 337 -15.09 16.73 -0.02
C PHE A 337 -16.26 16.25 -0.88
N ARG A 338 -16.09 16.18 -2.21
CA ARG A 338 -17.13 15.69 -3.13
C ARG A 338 -17.50 14.22 -2.93
N ARG A 339 -16.59 13.45 -2.32
CA ARG A 339 -16.79 12.04 -1.94
C ARG A 339 -17.27 11.89 -0.49
N GLY A 340 -17.43 12.99 0.25
CA GLY A 340 -17.89 13.00 1.62
C GLY A 340 -16.87 12.44 2.63
N GLY A 341 -15.58 12.36 2.23
CA GLY A 341 -14.49 11.92 3.09
C GLY A 341 -13.98 13.03 4.02
N ASP A 342 -13.28 12.63 5.07
CA ASP A 342 -12.55 13.55 5.97
C ASP A 342 -11.24 13.97 5.31
N VAL A 343 -10.88 15.25 5.41
CA VAL A 343 -9.65 15.81 4.83
C VAL A 343 -8.48 15.85 5.81
N SER A 344 -8.68 15.37 7.04
CA SER A 344 -7.65 15.29 8.09
C SER A 344 -6.38 14.51 7.71
N PHE A 345 -6.44 13.68 6.66
CA PHE A 345 -5.31 12.92 6.13
C PHE A 345 -4.50 13.64 5.04
N VAL A 346 -4.98 14.80 4.55
CA VAL A 346 -4.34 15.63 3.50
C VAL A 346 -3.62 16.79 4.17
#